data_AF-A0AAV0WSQ4-F1
#
_entry.id   AF-A0AAV0WSQ4-F1
#
_cell.length_a   1.000
_cell.length_b   1.000
_cell.length_c   1.000
_cell.angle_alpha   90.00
_cell.angle_beta   90.00
_cell.angle_gamma   90.00
#
_symmetry.space_group_name_H-M   'P 1'
#
loop_
_entity.id
_entity.type
_entity.pdbx_description
1 polymer ?
#
loop_
_entity_poly.entity_id
_entity_poly.type
_entity_poly.pdbx_seq_one_letter_code
_entity_poly.pdbx_strand_id
1 'polypeptide(L)' 'MISNSLVPLDKLSEEAQESRNKDFKRIAEHNTRKILRTCQNEDLIHMLLISSDPYISSLRQFQPKKFLNLMKPFKN' A
#
# COMPACT_ATOMS: atom_id res chain seq x y z
N MET A 1 -6.70 26.94 -0.72
CA MET A 1 -6.76 26.02 0.45
C MET A 1 -8.01 25.10 0.41
N ILE A 2 -8.40 24.52 -0.74
CA ILE A 2 -9.60 23.64 -0.82
C ILE A 2 -9.30 22.28 -1.48
N SER A 3 -8.07 22.03 -1.95
CA SER A 3 -7.75 20.84 -2.75
C SER A 3 -7.90 19.50 -2.00
N ASN A 4 -7.77 19.49 -0.67
CA ASN A 4 -7.80 18.24 0.11
C ASN A 4 -9.16 17.95 0.75
N SER A 5 -10.16 18.84 0.66
CA SER A 5 -11.43 18.67 1.39
C SER A 5 -12.32 17.53 0.85
N LEU A 6 -11.99 16.99 -0.33
CA LEU A 6 -12.72 15.90 -1.00
C LEU A 6 -12.12 14.52 -0.72
N VAL A 7 -10.90 14.45 -0.17
CA VAL A 7 -10.23 13.17 0.12
C VAL A 7 -10.64 12.71 1.53
N PRO A 8 -11.15 11.47 1.69
CA PRO A 8 -11.42 10.93 3.02
C PRO A 8 -10.19 11.03 3.92
N LEU A 9 -10.37 11.50 5.16
CA LEU A 9 -9.27 11.70 6.13
C LEU A 9 -8.42 10.44 6.27
N ASP A 10 -9.06 9.27 6.28
CA ASP A 10 -8.39 7.97 6.38
C ASP A 10 -7.36 7.71 5.26
N LYS A 11 -7.56 8.27 4.07
CA LYS A 11 -6.62 8.12 2.94
C LYS A 11 -5.40 9.03 3.06
N LEU A 12 -5.45 10.03 3.93
CA LEU A 12 -4.35 10.94 4.24
C LEU A 12 -3.67 10.59 5.59
N SER A 13 -4.12 9.53 6.24
CA SER A 13 -3.59 9.08 7.54
C SER A 13 -2.17 8.53 7.43
N GLU A 14 -1.38 8.76 8.47
CA GLU A 14 -0.06 8.14 8.66
C GLU A 14 -0.14 6.61 8.61
N GLU A 15 -1.23 6.02 9.14
CA GLU A 15 -1.46 4.58 9.11
C GLU A 15 -1.51 4.03 7.68
N ALA A 16 -2.03 4.81 6.72
CA ALA A 16 -2.05 4.42 5.32
C ALA A 16 -0.62 4.33 4.76
N GLN A 17 0.26 5.26 5.13
CA GLN A 17 1.67 5.23 4.77
C GLN A 17 2.39 4.05 5.46
N GLU A 18 2.20 3.87 6.77
CA GLU A 18 2.86 2.82 7.55
C GLU A 18 2.47 1.41 7.12
N SER A 19 1.26 1.22 6.59
CA SER A 19 0.85 -0.06 6.01
C SER A 19 1.82 -0.56 4.93
N ARG A 20 2.50 0.35 4.22
CA ARG A 20 3.50 0.04 3.20
C ARG A 20 4.84 -0.41 3.77
N ASN A 21 5.13 -0.18 5.06
CA ASN A 21 6.35 -0.69 5.70
C ASN A 21 6.41 -2.23 5.69
N LYS A 22 5.26 -2.89 5.71
CA LYS A 22 5.18 -4.35 5.54
C LYS A 22 5.66 -4.79 4.17
N ASP A 23 5.24 -4.07 3.12
CA ASP A 23 5.70 -4.34 1.75
C ASP A 23 7.19 -4.03 1.60
N PHE A 24 7.66 -2.93 2.19
CA PHE A 24 9.07 -2.56 2.19
C PHE A 24 9.96 -3.70 2.72
N LYS A 25 9.64 -4.23 3.91
CA LYS A 25 10.40 -5.34 4.52
C LYS A 25 10.36 -6.58 3.63
N ARG A 26 9.18 -6.96 3.15
CA ARG A 26 9.00 -8.11 2.25
C ARG A 26 9.79 -7.98 0.95
N ILE A 27 9.79 -6.81 0.33
CA ILE A 27 10.54 -6.54 -0.91
C ILE A 27 12.03 -6.59 -0.62
N ALA A 28 12.51 -5.94 0.45
CA ALA A 28 13.91 -5.98 0.85
C ALA A 28 14.41 -7.41 1.09
N GLU A 29 13.59 -8.28 1.69
CA GLU A 29 13.97 -9.65 2.01
C GLU A 29 14.01 -10.58 0.79
N HIS A 30 13.07 -10.43 -0.16
CA HIS A 30 12.82 -11.43 -1.19
C HIS A 30 12.97 -10.96 -2.64
N ASN A 31 12.89 -9.64 -2.90
CA ASN A 31 12.82 -9.10 -4.27
C ASN A 31 13.97 -8.13 -4.59
N THR A 32 15.09 -8.21 -3.87
CA THR A 32 16.26 -7.34 -4.10
C THR A 32 17.55 -8.14 -4.23
N ARG A 33 18.48 -7.63 -5.03
CA ARG A 33 19.85 -8.13 -5.16
C ARG A 33 20.65 -7.77 -3.90
N LYS A 34 21.06 -8.78 -3.13
CA LYS A 34 21.83 -8.63 -1.88
C LYS A 34 23.34 -8.53 -2.12
N ILE A 35 23.74 -7.72 -3.09
CA ILE A 35 25.13 -7.60 -3.53
C ILE A 35 25.74 -6.28 -3.02
N LEU A 36 25.02 -5.18 -3.26
CA LEU A 36 25.40 -3.83 -2.84
C LEU A 36 24.15 -3.09 -2.37
N ARG A 37 24.33 -2.15 -1.44
CA ARG A 37 23.23 -1.32 -0.94
C ARG A 37 22.58 -0.49 -2.06
N THR A 38 23.36 -0.02 -3.03
CA THR A 38 22.84 0.75 -4.18
C THR A 38 21.93 -0.11 -5.05
N CYS A 39 22.35 -1.32 -5.40
CA CYS A 39 21.51 -2.27 -6.16
C CYS A 39 20.26 -2.67 -5.38
N GLN A 40 20.39 -2.90 -4.07
CA GLN A 40 19.26 -3.22 -3.21
C GLN A 40 18.23 -2.08 -3.19
N ASN A 41 18.68 -0.83 -3.06
CA ASN A 41 17.81 0.34 -3.06
C ASN A 41 17.15 0.57 -4.41
N GLU A 42 17.89 0.36 -5.51
CA GLU A 42 17.36 0.43 -6.87
C GLU A 42 16.21 -0.57 -7.07
N ASP A 43 16.43 -1.84 -6.73
CA ASP A 43 15.42 -2.89 -6.86
C ASP A 43 14.20 -2.60 -5.98
N LEU A 44 14.44 -2.09 -4.76
CA LEU A 44 13.38 -1.77 -3.83
C LEU A 44 12.50 -0.62 -4.33
N ILE A 45 13.09 0.43 -4.90
CA ILE A 45 12.35 1.54 -5.50
C ILE A 45 11.54 1.06 -6.71
N HIS A 46 12.15 0.29 -7.62
CA HIS A 46 11.46 -0.23 -8.79
C HIS A 46 10.25 -1.09 -8.39
N MET A 47 10.43 -2.00 -7.43
CA MET A 47 9.34 -2.86 -6.95
C MET A 47 8.23 -2.06 -6.27
N LEU A 48 8.57 -1.04 -5.48
CA LEU A 48 7.57 -0.16 -4.87
C LEU A 48 6.79 0.62 -5.93
N LEU A 49 7.45 1.19 -6.93
CA LEU A 49 6.80 1.93 -8.03
C LEU A 49 5.84 1.04 -8.81
N ILE A 50 6.28 -0.15 -9.24
CA ILE A 50 5.42 -1.12 -9.93
C ILE A 50 4.23 -1.52 -9.06
N SER A 51 4.46 -1.71 -7.75
CA SER A 51 3.38 -2.10 -6.84
C SER A 51 2.32 -1.01 -6.66
N SER A 52 2.69 0.27 -6.78
CA SER A 52 1.80 1.43 -6.65
C SER A 52 1.25 1.97 -7.97
N ASP A 53 1.75 1.50 -9.11
CA ASP A 53 1.33 1.98 -10.43
C ASP A 53 -0.18 1.72 -10.62
N PRO A 54 -1.00 2.77 -10.87
CA PRO A 54 -2.45 2.60 -10.99
C PRO A 54 -2.89 1.74 -12.17
N TYR A 55 -2.17 1.84 -13.30
CA TYR A 55 -2.48 1.11 -14.51
C TYR A 55 -2.17 -0.38 -14.34
N ILE A 56 -0.97 -0.72 -13.88
CA ILE A 56 -0.59 -2.11 -13.57
C ILE A 56 -1.51 -2.68 -12.49
N SER A 57 -1.84 -1.89 -11.46
CA SER A 57 -2.75 -2.31 -10.40
C SER A 57 -4.16 -2.62 -10.92
N SER A 58 -4.66 -1.86 -11.90
CA SER A 58 -5.96 -2.11 -12.52
C SER A 58 -6.02 -3.42 -13.30
N LEU A 59 -4.88 -3.91 -13.79
CA LEU A 59 -4.76 -5.17 -14.52
C LEU A 59 -4.59 -6.39 -13.60
N ARG A 60 -4.25 -6.19 -12.32
CA ARG A 60 -4.06 -7.30 -11.38
C ARG A 60 -5.40 -7.88 -10.97
N GLN A 61 -5.53 -9.21 -11.06
CA GLN A 61 -6.69 -9.92 -10.51
C GLN A 61 -6.62 -9.88 -8.98
N PHE A 62 -7.49 -9.09 -8.36
CA PHE A 62 -7.61 -9.03 -6.91
C PHE A 62 -8.87 -9.78 -6.46
N GLN A 63 -8.73 -10.64 -5.45
CA GLN A 63 -9.87 -11.21 -4.75
C GLN A 63 -10.40 -10.15 -3.78
N PRO A 64 -11.64 -9.65 -3.95
CA PRO A 64 -12.18 -8.66 -3.02
C PRO A 64 -12.29 -9.29 -1.62
N LYS A 65 -11.75 -8.60 -0.61
CA LYS A 65 -11.95 -9.01 0.79
C LYS A 65 -13.43 -8.88 1.12
N LYS A 66 -14.03 -9.94 1.66
CA LYS A 66 -15.40 -9.89 2.19
C LYS A 66 -15.46 -8.84 3.29
N PHE A 67 -16.29 -7.81 3.11
CA PHE A 67 -16.54 -6.84 4.17
C PHE A 67 -17.16 -7.56 5.37
N LEU A 68 -16.52 -7.46 6.53
CA LEU A 68 -17.10 -7.97 7.77
C LEU A 68 -18.15 -6.94 8.22
N ASN A 69 -19.43 -7.28 8.14
CA ASN A 69 -20.52 -6.43 8.64
C ASN A 69 -20.42 -6.32 10.16
N LEU A 70 -19.75 -5.27 10.65
CA LEU A 70 -19.50 -5.01 12.08
C LEU A 70 -20.53 -4.08 12.74
N MET A 71 -21.61 -3.70 12.04
CA MET A 71 -22.70 -2.93 12.64
C MET A 71 -23.81 -3.87 13.09
N LYS A 72 -23.77 -4.29 14.37
CA LYS A 72 -25.04 -4.53 15.10
C LYS A 72 -25.48 -3.17 15.64
N PRO A 73 -26.74 -2.73 15.41
CA PRO A 73 -27.20 -1.44 15.91
C PRO A 73 -27.12 -1.41 17.44
N PHE A 74 -26.63 -0.31 17.99
CA PHE A 74 -26.81 0.02 19.41
C PHE A 74 -28.32 0.06 19.67
N LYS A 75 -28.84 -0.93 20.41
CA LYS A 75 -30.21 -0.91 20.91
C LYS A 75 -30.23 0.00 22.14
N ASN A 76 -30.97 1.10 22.05
CA ASN A 76 -31.48 1.81 23.22
C ASN A 76 -32.66 1.05 23.80
#